data_AF-A0A3M1FSX3-F1
#
_entry.id   AF-A0A3M1FSX3-F1
#
_cell.length_a   1.000
_cell.length_b   1.000
_cell.length_c   1.000
_cell.angle_alpha   90.00
_cell.angle_beta   90.00
_cell.angle_gamma   90.00
#
_symmetry.space_group_name_H-M   'P 1'
#
loop_
_entity.id
_entity.type
_entity.pdbx_description
1 polymer ?
#
loop_
_entity_poly.entity_id
_entity_poly.type
_entity_poly.pdbx_seq_one_letter_code
_entity_poly.pdbx_strand_id
1 'polypeptide(L)'
;MVYLAAFIVASGLTAWLAGGLSPLQLQDVPNERSLHHFPKPRTGGLAIIAGIVCGWGALHWKGLASPWLLEISVAAVMVAVVSFLDDVFSLSPLVRFPVHLLAAAWIVAGSGLPLWELAIGVLGLVWMLNLYNFMDGMDGFAGGMSVIGFSALGLAGWLAGDGVFMSTSLCIAAASAGFLMFNFPPARIFMGDV
;
A
#
# COMPACT_ATOMS: atom_id res chain seq x y z
N MET A 1 13.09 -6.58 14.36
CA MET A 1 12.80 -7.89 13.71
C MET A 1 11.58 -7.85 12.83
N VAL A 2 10.40 -7.39 13.29
CA VAL A 2 9.17 -7.37 12.46
C VAL A 2 9.29 -6.47 11.23
N TYR A 3 9.85 -5.26 11.36
CA TYR A 3 10.09 -4.35 10.22
C TYR A 3 11.13 -4.91 9.24
N LEU A 4 12.14 -5.60 9.75
CA LEU A 4 13.16 -6.25 8.90
C LEU A 4 12.54 -7.38 8.08
N ALA A 5 11.62 -8.15 8.65
CA ALA A 5 10.88 -9.17 7.91
C ALA A 5 10.03 -8.53 6.79
N ALA A 6 9.29 -7.46 7.10
CA ALA A 6 8.52 -6.72 6.10
C ALA A 6 9.40 -6.20 4.95
N PHE A 7 10.55 -5.61 5.27
CA PHE A 7 11.53 -5.16 4.28
C PHE A 7 12.09 -6.30 3.43
N ILE A 8 12.54 -7.40 4.04
CA ILE A 8 13.14 -8.53 3.33
C ILE A 8 12.13 -9.18 2.39
N VAL A 9 10.90 -9.40 2.86
CA VAL A 9 9.82 -9.98 2.05
C VAL A 9 9.48 -9.06 0.88
N ALA A 10 9.25 -7.77 1.13
CA ALA A 10 8.95 -6.83 0.06
C ALA A 10 10.11 -6.70 -0.94
N SER A 11 11.36 -6.62 -0.46
CA SER A 11 12.54 -6.49 -1.33
C SER A 11 12.74 -7.74 -2.20
N GLY A 12 12.68 -8.93 -1.59
CA GLY A 12 12.84 -10.20 -2.31
C GLY A 12 11.75 -10.40 -3.36
N LEU A 13 10.49 -10.12 -2.98
CA LEU A 13 9.37 -10.25 -3.91
C LEU A 13 9.43 -9.20 -5.01
N THR A 14 9.79 -7.96 -4.71
CA THR A 14 9.99 -6.91 -5.72
C THR A 14 11.11 -7.29 -6.69
N ALA A 15 12.23 -7.83 -6.19
CA ALA A 15 13.35 -8.28 -7.05
C ALA A 15 12.92 -9.37 -8.02
N TRP A 16 12.10 -10.32 -7.56
CA TRP A 16 11.55 -11.40 -8.39
C TRP A 16 10.55 -10.86 -9.43
N LEU A 17 9.62 -10.00 -9.02
CA LEU A 17 8.63 -9.38 -9.91
C LEU A 17 9.29 -8.49 -10.97
N ALA A 18 10.34 -7.76 -10.61
CA ALA A 18 11.13 -6.94 -11.52
C ALA A 18 12.10 -7.76 -12.41
N GLY A 19 12.31 -9.05 -12.13
CA GLY A 19 13.32 -9.90 -12.74
C GLY A 19 12.95 -10.54 -14.08
N GLY A 20 11.78 -10.23 -14.65
CA GLY A 20 11.31 -10.74 -15.95
C GLY A 20 10.91 -12.22 -15.97
N LEU A 21 11.18 -12.98 -14.90
CA LEU A 21 10.79 -14.38 -14.72
C LEU A 21 9.41 -14.55 -14.08
N SER A 22 8.79 -13.46 -13.62
CA SER A 22 7.46 -13.49 -13.02
C SER A 22 6.42 -13.94 -14.07
N PRO A 23 5.53 -14.89 -13.73
CA PRO A 23 4.41 -15.25 -14.60
C PRO A 23 3.39 -14.11 -14.73
N LEU A 24 3.42 -13.12 -13.82
CA LEU A 24 2.57 -11.94 -13.87
C LEU A 24 3.15 -10.94 -14.87
N GLN A 25 2.69 -11.03 -16.12
CA GLN A 25 3.08 -10.13 -17.22
C GLN A 25 2.21 -8.86 -17.26
N LEU A 26 1.90 -8.29 -16.10
CA LEU A 26 1.17 -7.03 -15.99
C LEU A 26 2.17 -5.88 -16.17
N GLN A 27 2.13 -5.25 -17.33
CA GLN A 27 3.06 -4.20 -17.72
C GLN A 27 2.32 -2.90 -17.99
N ASP A 28 2.93 -1.79 -17.57
CA ASP A 28 2.54 -0.47 -17.98
C ASP A 28 3.26 -0.10 -19.29
N VAL A 29 2.51 -0.14 -20.39
CA VAL A 29 3.01 0.16 -21.73
C VAL A 29 2.98 1.68 -21.95
N PRO A 30 4.10 2.32 -22.33
CA PRO A 30 4.16 3.76 -22.53
C PRO A 30 3.11 4.29 -23.52
N ASN A 31 2.47 5.39 -23.15
CA ASN A 31 1.58 6.19 -24.00
C ASN A 31 2.10 7.64 -24.12
N GLU A 32 1.38 8.51 -24.83
CA GLU A 32 1.79 9.91 -25.06
C GLU A 32 1.97 10.75 -23.79
N ARG A 33 1.43 10.29 -22.65
CA ARG A 33 1.53 10.95 -21.34
C ARG A 33 2.57 10.29 -20.43
N SER A 34 3.13 9.15 -20.82
CA SER A 34 4.06 8.38 -20.01
C SER A 34 5.44 9.05 -19.94
N LEU A 35 6.04 9.02 -18.74
CA LEU A 35 7.38 9.57 -18.48
C LEU A 35 8.49 8.53 -18.67
N HIS A 36 8.15 7.29 -19.03
CA HIS A 36 9.05 6.18 -19.31
C HIS A 36 8.99 5.76 -20.78
N HIS A 37 10.08 5.18 -21.28
CA HIS A 37 10.22 4.79 -22.70
C HIS A 37 10.12 3.29 -22.97
N PHE A 38 10.18 2.44 -21.93
CA PHE A 38 10.13 0.99 -22.06
C PHE A 38 9.04 0.41 -21.16
N PRO A 39 8.29 -0.62 -21.58
CA PRO A 39 7.31 -1.28 -20.71
C PRO A 39 7.93 -1.69 -19.38
N LYS A 40 7.30 -1.28 -18.27
CA LYS A 40 7.74 -1.64 -16.91
C LYS A 40 6.68 -2.52 -16.24
N PRO A 41 7.05 -3.56 -15.48
CA PRO A 41 6.09 -4.30 -14.66
C PRO A 41 5.37 -3.37 -13.69
N ARG A 42 4.06 -3.55 -13.47
CA ARG A 42 3.23 -2.77 -12.53
C ARG A 42 2.69 -3.60 -11.36
N THR A 43 3.56 -4.40 -10.75
CA THR A 43 3.18 -5.39 -9.72
C THR A 43 3.81 -5.12 -8.35
N GLY A 44 4.45 -3.96 -8.17
CA GLY A 44 5.16 -3.61 -6.95
C GLY A 44 4.29 -3.59 -5.69
N GLY A 45 3.01 -3.21 -5.83
CA GLY A 45 2.01 -3.20 -4.78
C GLY A 45 1.84 -4.56 -4.09
N LEU A 46 1.90 -5.66 -4.86
CA LEU A 46 1.85 -7.02 -4.32
C LEU A 46 3.03 -7.31 -3.39
N ALA A 47 4.22 -6.78 -3.72
CA ALA A 47 5.39 -6.93 -2.87
C ALA A 47 5.27 -6.13 -1.58
N ILE A 48 4.71 -4.92 -1.65
CA ILE A 48 4.45 -4.08 -0.49
C ILE A 48 3.42 -4.74 0.43
N ILE A 49 2.27 -5.17 -0.10
CA ILE A 49 1.22 -5.85 0.67
C ILE A 49 1.77 -7.13 1.31
N ALA A 50 2.57 -7.95 0.60
CA ALA A 50 3.19 -9.13 1.18
C ALA A 50 4.13 -8.79 2.36
N GLY A 51 4.91 -7.71 2.24
CA GLY A 51 5.74 -7.20 3.33
C GLY A 51 4.91 -6.74 4.53
N ILE A 52 3.82 -5.99 4.29
CA ILE A 52 2.89 -5.52 5.32
C ILE A 52 2.24 -6.70 6.03
N VAL A 53 1.68 -7.67 5.30
CA VAL A 53 1.05 -8.88 5.85
C VAL A 53 2.03 -9.68 6.69
N CYS A 54 3.28 -9.82 6.24
CA CYS A 54 4.32 -10.48 7.02
C CYS A 54 4.63 -9.72 8.33
N GLY A 55 4.81 -8.40 8.25
CA GLY A 55 5.11 -7.56 9.41
C GLY A 55 3.97 -7.53 10.43
N TRP A 56 2.74 -7.29 9.98
CA TRP A 56 1.55 -7.23 10.81
C TRP A 56 1.15 -8.60 11.35
N GLY A 57 1.27 -9.66 10.54
CA GLY A 57 1.11 -11.04 10.99
C GLY A 57 2.09 -11.41 12.11
N ALA A 58 3.34 -10.95 12.02
CA ALA A 58 4.33 -11.13 13.08
C ALA A 58 4.00 -10.33 14.36
N LEU A 59 3.36 -9.16 14.24
CA LEU A 59 2.84 -8.42 15.40
C LEU A 59 1.70 -9.18 16.09
N HIS A 60 0.75 -9.72 15.32
CA HIS A 60 -0.33 -10.56 15.83
C HIS A 60 0.22 -11.80 16.53
N TRP A 61 1.15 -12.52 15.90
CA TRP A 61 1.77 -13.72 16.47
C TRP A 61 2.46 -13.45 17.81
N LYS A 62 3.07 -12.27 17.97
CA LYS A 62 3.75 -11.86 19.21
C LYS A 62 2.81 -11.30 20.28
N GLY A 63 1.50 -11.21 20.01
CA GLY A 63 0.55 -10.57 20.92
C GLY A 63 0.76 -9.06 21.06
N LEU A 64 1.40 -8.43 20.08
CA LEU A 64 1.68 -6.99 20.06
C LEU A 64 0.71 -6.22 19.14
N ALA A 65 -0.34 -6.88 18.66
CA ALA A 65 -1.37 -6.30 17.82
C ALA A 65 -2.55 -5.81 18.64
N SER A 66 -3.11 -4.67 18.25
CA SER A 66 -4.37 -4.15 18.76
C SER A 66 -5.55 -4.66 17.92
N PRO A 67 -6.79 -4.74 18.45
CA PRO A 67 -7.98 -5.12 17.66
C PRO A 67 -8.18 -4.28 16.39
N TRP A 68 -7.88 -2.98 16.43
CA TRP A 68 -8.00 -2.09 15.27
C TRP A 68 -7.08 -2.51 14.11
N LEU A 69 -6.00 -3.27 14.38
CA LEU A 69 -5.11 -3.77 13.34
C LEU A 69 -5.82 -4.79 12.43
N LEU A 70 -6.73 -5.59 13.00
CA LEU A 70 -7.53 -6.52 12.21
C LEU A 70 -8.53 -5.76 11.32
N GLU A 71 -9.15 -4.70 11.86
CA GLU A 71 -10.12 -3.88 11.13
C GLU A 71 -9.50 -3.22 9.90
N ILE A 72 -8.33 -2.59 10.05
CA ILE A 72 -7.60 -2.00 8.93
C ILE A 72 -7.07 -3.06 7.96
N SER A 73 -6.69 -4.25 8.44
CA SER A 73 -6.26 -5.35 7.58
C SER A 73 -7.38 -5.83 6.65
N VAL A 74 -8.62 -5.93 7.15
CA VAL A 74 -9.78 -6.30 6.34
C VAL A 74 -10.03 -5.28 5.24
N ALA A 75 -10.03 -3.98 5.59
CA ALA A 75 -10.20 -2.91 4.61
C ALA A 75 -9.07 -2.88 3.57
N ALA A 76 -7.82 -3.07 4.00
CA ALA A 76 -6.66 -3.15 3.11
C ALA A 76 -6.76 -4.33 2.13
N VAL A 77 -7.21 -5.50 2.59
CA VAL A 77 -7.43 -6.67 1.71
C VAL A 77 -8.54 -6.39 0.70
N MET A 78 -9.64 -5.76 1.11
CA MET A 78 -10.71 -5.39 0.18
C MET A 78 -10.20 -4.49 -0.96
N VAL A 79 -9.44 -3.45 -0.60
CA VAL A 79 -8.84 -2.52 -1.58
C VAL A 79 -7.81 -3.23 -2.45
N ALA A 80 -6.87 -3.97 -1.85
CA ALA A 80 -5.84 -4.70 -2.60
C ALA A 80 -6.44 -5.72 -3.59
N VAL A 81 -7.53 -6.40 -3.23
CA VAL A 81 -8.21 -7.33 -4.14
C VAL A 81 -8.84 -6.60 -5.32
N VAL A 82 -9.60 -5.52 -5.09
CA VAL A 82 -10.23 -4.79 -6.21
C VAL A 82 -9.19 -4.10 -7.09
N SER A 83 -8.12 -3.58 -6.49
CA SER A 83 -6.98 -3.02 -7.21
C SER A 83 -6.25 -4.07 -8.05
N PHE A 84 -6.05 -5.28 -7.53
CA PHE A 84 -5.41 -6.34 -8.30
C PHE A 84 -6.29 -6.79 -9.47
N LEU A 85 -7.60 -6.87 -9.25
CA LEU A 85 -8.55 -7.15 -10.33
C LEU A 85 -8.55 -6.02 -11.37
N ASP A 86 -8.35 -4.78 -10.97
CA ASP A 86 -8.19 -3.65 -11.88
C ASP A 86 -6.92 -3.76 -12.73
N ASP A 87 -5.79 -4.10 -12.09
CA ASP A 87 -4.53 -4.35 -12.79
C ASP A 87 -4.64 -5.47 -13.83
N VAL A 88 -5.49 -6.48 -13.61
CA VAL A 88 -5.68 -7.62 -14.52
C VAL A 88 -6.74 -7.35 -15.59
N PHE A 89 -7.88 -6.76 -15.22
CA PHE A 89 -9.07 -6.67 -16.06
C PHE A 89 -9.42 -5.26 -16.53
N SER A 90 -8.70 -4.22 -16.09
CA SER A 90 -8.99 -2.81 -16.36
C SER A 90 -10.43 -2.45 -16.01
N LEU A 91 -10.77 -2.53 -14.71
CA LEU A 91 -12.11 -2.36 -14.19
C LEU A 91 -12.61 -0.91 -14.33
N SER A 92 -13.90 -0.78 -14.63
CA SER A 92 -14.54 0.53 -14.64
C SER A 92 -14.56 1.14 -13.22
N PRO A 93 -14.49 2.48 -13.08
CA PRO A 93 -14.60 3.15 -11.79
C PRO A 93 -15.88 2.78 -11.02
N LEU A 94 -16.95 2.40 -11.72
CA LEU A 94 -18.22 1.98 -11.12
C LEU A 94 -18.11 0.70 -10.29
N VAL A 95 -17.13 -0.15 -10.57
CA VAL A 95 -16.85 -1.37 -9.78
C VAL A 95 -15.92 -1.06 -8.61
N ARG A 96 -14.92 -0.20 -8.82
CA ARG A 96 -13.89 0.13 -7.83
C ARG A 96 -14.41 1.02 -6.72
N PHE A 97 -15.17 2.04 -7.09
CA PHE A 97 -15.61 3.08 -6.17
C PHE A 97 -16.49 2.57 -5.02
N PRO A 98 -17.47 1.65 -5.23
CA PRO A 98 -18.20 1.03 -4.13
C PRO A 98 -17.31 0.27 -3.16
N VAL A 99 -16.27 -0.43 -3.64
CA VAL A 99 -15.34 -1.16 -2.76
C VAL A 99 -14.52 -0.18 -1.91
N HIS A 100 -14.05 0.92 -2.50
CA HIS A 100 -13.32 1.96 -1.75
C HIS A 100 -14.23 2.62 -0.69
N LEU A 101 -15.48 2.91 -1.04
CA LEU A 101 -16.47 3.45 -0.09
C LEU A 101 -16.75 2.47 1.06
N LEU A 102 -16.93 1.19 0.75
CA LEU A 102 -17.17 0.15 1.76
C LEU A 102 -15.97 -0.03 2.68
N ALA A 103 -14.75 -0.07 2.14
CA ALA A 103 -13.52 -0.17 2.93
C ALA A 103 -13.32 1.05 3.83
N ALA A 104 -13.56 2.26 3.31
CA ALA A 104 -13.46 3.49 4.09
C ALA A 104 -14.53 3.57 5.18
N ALA A 105 -15.78 3.23 4.86
CA ALA A 105 -16.88 3.18 5.82
C ALA A 105 -16.62 2.15 6.92
N TRP A 106 -16.05 0.98 6.57
CA TRP A 106 -15.67 -0.06 7.52
C TRP A 106 -14.69 0.46 8.58
N ILE A 107 -13.65 1.18 8.17
CA ILE A 107 -12.66 1.74 9.11
C ILE A 107 -13.29 2.76 10.05
N VAL A 108 -14.14 3.66 9.54
CA VAL A 108 -14.66 4.76 10.36
C VAL A 108 -15.88 4.38 11.20
N ALA A 109 -16.60 3.30 10.87
CA ALA A 109 -17.85 2.92 11.53
C ALA A 109 -17.71 2.71 13.05
N GLY A 110 -16.57 2.21 13.51
CA GLY A 110 -16.28 1.97 14.93
C GLY A 110 -15.78 3.19 15.71
N SER A 111 -15.59 4.35 15.06
CA SER A 111 -14.90 5.50 15.67
C SER A 111 -15.72 6.27 16.71
N GLY A 112 -17.05 6.11 16.73
CA GLY A 112 -17.95 6.85 17.61
C GLY A 112 -18.14 8.33 17.24
N LEU A 113 -17.64 8.76 16.07
CA LEU A 113 -17.75 10.13 15.58
C LEU A 113 -19.17 10.45 15.07
N PRO A 114 -19.58 11.73 15.08
CA PRO A 114 -20.85 12.14 14.48
C PRO A 114 -20.87 11.91 12.97
N LEU A 115 -22.07 11.74 12.40
CA LEU A 115 -22.26 11.35 10.99
C LEU A 115 -21.52 12.25 9.99
N TRP A 116 -21.43 13.54 10.24
CA TRP A 116 -20.74 14.47 9.34
C TRP A 116 -19.22 14.27 9.35
N GLU A 117 -18.62 13.92 10.49
CA GLU A 117 -17.20 13.57 10.59
C GLU A 117 -16.91 12.22 9.95
N LEU A 118 -17.82 11.24 10.10
CA LEU A 118 -17.74 9.97 9.39
C LEU A 118 -17.76 10.18 7.88
N ALA A 119 -18.66 11.03 7.38
CA ALA A 119 -18.73 11.37 5.96
C ALA A 119 -17.43 12.00 5.46
N ILE A 120 -16.84 12.93 6.22
CA ILE A 120 -15.54 13.52 5.89
C ILE A 120 -14.44 12.46 5.90
N GLY A 121 -14.42 11.56 6.90
CA GLY A 121 -13.45 10.47 7.00
C GLY A 121 -13.52 9.52 5.80
N VAL A 122 -14.74 9.11 5.40
CA VAL A 122 -14.95 8.28 4.20
C VAL A 122 -14.46 8.99 2.95
N LEU A 123 -14.87 10.25 2.75
CA LEU A 123 -14.44 11.02 1.59
C LEU A 123 -12.93 11.22 1.55
N GLY A 124 -12.31 11.50 2.69
CA GLY A 124 -10.86 11.66 2.82
C GLY A 124 -10.08 10.39 2.50
N LEU A 125 -10.54 9.23 2.99
CA LEU A 125 -9.92 7.94 2.70
C LEU A 125 -10.07 7.56 1.23
N VAL A 126 -11.26 7.70 0.66
CA VAL A 126 -11.51 7.42 -0.77
C VAL A 126 -10.67 8.35 -1.65
N TRP A 127 -10.59 9.64 -1.29
CA TRP A 127 -9.73 10.59 -1.98
C TRP A 127 -8.25 10.19 -1.88
N MET A 128 -7.77 9.79 -0.70
CA MET A 128 -6.39 9.36 -0.49
C MET A 128 -6.02 8.12 -1.32
N LEU A 129 -6.93 7.14 -1.43
CA LEU A 129 -6.74 5.96 -2.29
C LEU A 129 -6.52 6.35 -3.75
N ASN A 130 -7.36 7.25 -4.27
CA ASN A 130 -7.21 7.73 -5.65
C ASN A 130 -5.98 8.63 -5.83
N LEU A 131 -5.63 9.44 -4.82
CA LEU A 131 -4.44 10.27 -4.85
C LEU A 131 -3.17 9.44 -5.00
N TYR A 132 -2.99 8.42 -4.14
CA TYR A 132 -1.82 7.54 -4.20
C TYR A 132 -1.72 6.77 -5.51
N ASN A 133 -2.87 6.32 -6.05
CA ASN A 133 -2.93 5.70 -7.36
C ASN A 133 -2.39 6.63 -8.47
N PHE A 134 -2.75 7.91 -8.44
CA PHE A 134 -2.23 8.89 -9.40
C PHE A 134 -0.75 9.27 -9.18
N MET A 135 -0.20 9.03 -8.00
CA MET A 135 1.20 9.35 -7.68
C MET A 135 2.21 8.34 -8.28
N ASP A 136 1.78 7.12 -8.64
CA ASP A 136 2.68 6.08 -9.17
C ASP A 136 3.11 6.31 -10.64
N GLY A 137 2.76 7.45 -11.25
CA GLY A 137 3.21 7.83 -12.59
C GLY A 137 4.66 8.34 -12.70
N MET A 138 5.39 8.43 -11.59
CA MET A 138 6.75 8.96 -11.52
C MET A 138 7.66 8.04 -10.70
N ASP A 139 8.82 7.70 -11.27
CA ASP A 139 9.85 6.86 -10.66
C ASP A 139 10.16 7.32 -9.21
N GLY A 140 9.94 6.44 -8.22
CA GLY A 140 10.26 6.68 -6.82
C GLY A 140 9.30 7.57 -6.04
N PHE A 141 8.28 8.17 -6.67
CA PHE A 141 7.44 9.18 -6.00
C PHE A 141 6.48 8.57 -4.97
N ALA A 142 5.59 7.67 -5.37
CA ALA A 142 4.65 7.02 -4.46
C ALA A 142 5.36 6.20 -3.36
N GLY A 143 6.40 5.44 -3.74
CA GLY A 143 7.23 4.69 -2.80
C GLY A 143 7.98 5.60 -1.81
N GLY A 144 8.58 6.69 -2.30
CA GLY A 144 9.29 7.67 -1.46
C GLY A 144 8.36 8.36 -0.46
N MET A 145 7.19 8.80 -0.92
CA MET A 145 6.17 9.42 -0.07
C MET A 145 5.66 8.45 1.00
N SER A 146 5.48 7.16 0.65
CA SER A 146 5.11 6.12 1.61
C SER A 146 6.19 5.93 2.68
N VAL A 147 7.46 5.81 2.28
CA VAL A 147 8.57 5.65 3.24
C VAL A 147 8.65 6.84 4.19
N ILE A 148 8.62 8.07 3.67
CA ILE A 148 8.74 9.28 4.48
C ILE A 148 7.52 9.44 5.39
N GLY A 149 6.31 9.34 4.83
CA GLY A 149 5.05 9.54 5.54
C GLY A 149 4.86 8.51 6.67
N PHE A 150 5.03 7.22 6.38
CA PHE A 150 4.87 6.19 7.39
C PHE A 150 6.02 6.14 8.41
N SER A 151 7.22 6.60 8.05
CA SER A 151 8.29 6.81 9.04
C SER A 151 7.94 7.96 10.00
N ALA A 152 7.38 9.05 9.49
CA ALA A 152 6.90 10.16 10.32
C ALA A 152 5.74 9.73 11.24
N LEU A 153 4.79 8.93 10.74
CA LEU A 153 3.74 8.34 11.58
C LEU A 153 4.31 7.38 12.63
N GLY A 154 5.33 6.60 12.27
CA GLY A 154 6.07 5.77 13.22
C GLY A 154 6.69 6.60 14.35
N LEU A 155 7.36 7.71 14.00
CA LEU A 155 7.91 8.66 14.97
C LEU A 155 6.81 9.26 15.85
N ALA A 156 5.68 9.65 15.27
CA ALA A 156 4.54 10.19 16.02
C ALA A 156 4.00 9.16 17.04
N GLY A 157 3.87 7.89 16.64
CA GLY A 157 3.50 6.80 17.54
C GLY A 157 4.48 6.63 18.70
N TRP A 158 5.78 6.69 18.40
CA TRP A 158 6.82 6.63 19.44
C TRP A 158 6.72 7.78 20.43
N LEU A 159 6.55 9.02 19.94
CA LEU A 159 6.40 10.21 20.77
C LEU A 159 5.11 10.18 21.61
N ALA A 160 4.05 9.55 21.10
CA ALA A 160 2.79 9.36 21.81
C ALA A 160 2.81 8.18 22.80
N GLY A 161 3.89 7.38 22.82
CA GLY A 161 3.97 6.15 23.60
C GLY A 161 3.10 5.00 23.06
N ASP A 162 2.55 5.14 21.85
CA ASP A 162 1.77 4.11 21.16
C ASP A 162 2.70 3.20 20.35
N GLY A 163 3.19 2.16 21.02
CA GLY A 163 4.07 1.16 20.42
C GLY A 163 3.41 0.35 19.31
N VAL A 164 2.09 0.16 19.33
CA VAL A 164 1.37 -0.61 18.31
C VAL A 164 1.25 0.22 17.04
N PHE A 165 0.83 1.48 17.17
CA PHE A 165 0.76 2.41 16.04
C PHE A 165 2.15 2.61 15.42
N MET A 166 3.16 2.89 16.25
CA MET A 166 4.56 2.98 15.80
C MET A 166 4.96 1.74 14.99
N SER A 167 4.74 0.55 15.54
CA SER A 167 5.19 -0.70 14.90
C SER A 167 4.46 -0.96 13.59
N THR A 168 3.16 -0.66 13.54
CA THR A 168 2.31 -0.86 12.36
C THR A 168 2.75 0.07 11.23
N SER A 169 2.97 1.36 11.51
CA SER A 169 3.47 2.34 10.54
C SER A 169 4.87 1.99 10.04
N LEU A 170 5.78 1.59 10.93
CA LEU A 170 7.14 1.19 10.53
C LEU A 170 7.17 -0.08 9.68
N CYS A 171 6.20 -1.00 9.80
CA CYS A 171 6.07 -2.12 8.88
C CYS A 171 5.73 -1.65 7.46
N ILE A 172 4.82 -0.68 7.31
CA ILE A 172 4.47 -0.11 5.99
C ILE A 172 5.68 0.63 5.41
N ALA A 173 6.35 1.45 6.22
CA ALA A 173 7.56 2.16 5.78
C ALA A 173 8.66 1.19 5.32
N ALA A 174 8.89 0.11 6.07
CA ALA A 174 9.88 -0.90 5.73
C ALA A 174 9.52 -1.70 4.46
N ALA A 175 8.26 -2.11 4.30
CA ALA A 175 7.81 -2.77 3.07
C ALA A 175 7.94 -1.85 1.84
N SER A 176 7.52 -0.59 1.99
CA SER A 176 7.64 0.44 0.95
C SER A 176 9.09 0.74 0.60
N ALA A 177 10.01 0.74 1.59
CA ALA A 177 11.43 0.91 1.35
C ALA A 177 12.02 -0.26 0.55
N GLY A 178 11.55 -1.48 0.81
CA GLY A 178 11.94 -2.67 0.06
C GLY A 178 11.58 -2.57 -1.43
N PHE A 179 10.37 -2.09 -1.72
CA PHE A 179 9.92 -1.77 -3.07
C PHE A 179 10.72 -0.61 -3.69
N LEU A 180 10.90 0.48 -2.93
CA LEU A 180 11.54 1.71 -3.39
C LEU A 180 12.94 1.47 -3.93
N MET A 181 13.71 0.50 -3.40
CA MET A 181 15.03 0.15 -3.95
C MET A 181 15.01 -0.22 -5.44
N PHE A 182 13.90 -0.75 -5.94
CA PHE A 182 13.73 -1.15 -7.34
C PHE A 182 12.90 -0.13 -8.14
N ASN A 183 12.14 0.73 -7.46
CA ASN A 183 11.33 1.78 -8.07
C ASN A 183 12.05 3.14 -8.11
N PHE A 184 13.15 3.32 -7.38
CA PHE A 184 13.94 4.56 -7.41
C PHE A 184 14.50 4.82 -8.83
N PRO A 185 14.54 6.08 -9.31
CA PRO A 185 15.00 6.39 -10.66
C PRO A 185 16.38 5.81 -11.00
N PRO A 186 16.54 5.11 -12.14
CA PRO A 186 15.49 4.69 -13.07
C PRO A 186 14.69 3.47 -12.56
N ALA A 187 13.36 3.57 -12.50
CA ALA A 187 12.52 2.52 -11.95
C ALA A 187 12.56 1.25 -12.82
N ARG A 188 12.68 0.08 -12.16
CA ARG A 188 12.61 -1.25 -12.77
C ARG A 188 11.22 -1.88 -12.69
N ILE A 189 10.36 -1.33 -11.84
CA ILE A 189 9.00 -1.80 -11.54
C ILE A 189 8.20 -0.63 -10.98
N PHE A 190 6.93 -0.54 -11.34
CA PHE A 190 5.94 0.37 -10.79
C PHE A 190 5.07 -0.32 -9.74
N MET A 191 4.45 0.46 -8.87
CA MET A 191 3.57 -0.04 -7.81
C MET A 191 2.36 -0.75 -8.45
N GLY A 192 1.76 -0.14 -9.47
CA GLY A 192 0.46 -0.56 -9.99
C GLY A 192 -0.68 -0.03 -9.11
N ASP A 193 -1.87 -0.59 -9.28
CA ASP A 193 -3.05 -0.10 -8.56
C ASP A 193 -3.20 -0.66 -7.14
N VAL A 194 -2.52 -1.78 -6.84
CA VAL A 194 -2.52 -2.52 -5.55
C VAL A 194 -1.76 -1.80 -4.45
#